data_AF-A0A1P8WIS5-F1
#
_entry.id   AF-A0A1P8WIS5-F1
#
_cell.length_a   1.000
_cell.length_b   1.000
_cell.length_c   1.000
_cell.angle_alpha   90.00
_cell.angle_beta   90.00
_cell.angle_gamma   90.00
#
_symmetry.space_group_name_H-M   'P 1'
#
loop_
_entity.id
_entity.type
_entity.pdbx_description
1 polymer ?
#
loop_
_entity_poly.entity_id
_entity_poly.type
_entity_poly.pdbx_seq_one_letter_code
_entity_poly.pdbx_strand_id
1 'polypeptide(L)' 'MDRERIERQVKLAEQKRAAREKQLDADKVPADKRKTDPKWRSLDADVRTLKRRINAVKEVEEREAAAEERKEAAAAE' A
#
# COMPACT_ATOMS: atom_id res chain seq x y z
N MET A 1 14.92 -5.58 0.72
CA MET A 1 14.34 -6.19 -0.50
C MET A 1 12.81 -6.36 -0.45
N ASP A 2 12.16 -6.33 0.73
CA ASP A 2 10.70 -6.45 0.83
C ASP A 2 9.91 -5.19 0.42
N ARG A 3 10.47 -4.00 0.61
CA ARG A 3 9.80 -2.74 0.28
C ARG A 3 9.46 -2.61 -1.20
N GLU A 4 10.42 -2.78 -2.11
CA GLU A 4 10.19 -2.70 -3.56
C GLU A 4 9.16 -3.72 -4.04
N ARG A 5 9.16 -4.92 -3.43
CA ARG A 5 8.17 -5.96 -3.71
C ARG A 5 6.76 -5.51 -3.32
N ILE A 6 6.61 -4.97 -2.10
CA ILE A 6 5.33 -4.45 -1.62
C ILE A 6 4.88 -3.26 -2.47
N GLU A 7 5.79 -2.38 -2.89
CA GLU A 7 5.50 -1.26 -3.79
C GLU A 7 4.98 -1.72 -5.16
N ARG A 8 5.59 -2.76 -5.75
CA ARG A 8 5.07 -3.39 -6.98
C ARG A 8 3.67 -3.97 -6.76
N GLN A 9 3.44 -4.62 -5.62
CA GLN A 9 2.12 -5.16 -5.28
C GLN A 9 1.07 -4.04 -5.13
N VAL A 10 1.42 -2.91 -4.51
CA VAL A 10 0.55 -1.73 -4.41
C VAL A 10 0.17 -1.25 -5.81
N LYS A 11 1.15 -1.02 -6.68
CA LYS A 11 0.91 -0.56 -8.06
C LYS A 11 -0.02 -1.51 -8.81
N LEU A 12 0.20 -2.83 -8.71
CA LEU A 12 -0.67 -3.82 -9.34
C LEU A 12 -2.09 -3.83 -8.77
N ALA A 13 -2.24 -3.70 -7.45
CA ALA A 13 -3.55 -3.63 -6.79
C ALA A 13 -4.32 -2.35 -7.18
N GLU A 14 -3.62 -1.21 -7.26
CA GLU A 14 -4.19 0.06 -7.72
C GLU A 14 -4.62 -0.01 -9.19
N GLN A 15 -3.82 -0.63 -10.05
CA GLN A 15 -4.20 -0.86 -11.46
C GLN A 15 -5.45 -1.74 -11.57
N LYS A 16 -5.55 -2.83 -10.80
CA LYS A 16 -6.74 -3.70 -10.79
C LYS A 16 -7.98 -2.97 -10.30
N ARG A 17 -7.85 -2.18 -9.23
CA ARG A 17 -8.94 -1.33 -8.70
C ARG A 17 -9.40 -0.32 -9.74
N ALA A 18 -8.46 0.40 -10.37
CA ALA A 18 -8.76 1.38 -11.42
C ALA A 18 -9.41 0.74 -12.65
N ALA A 19 -8.97 -0.46 -13.05
CA ALA A 19 -9.61 -1.21 -14.13
C ALA A 19 -11.05 -1.58 -13.79
N ARG A 20 -11.32 -2.00 -12.54
CA ARG A 20 -12.70 -2.26 -12.08
C ARG A 20 -13.53 -0.98 -12.04
N GLU A 21 -12.96 0.15 -11.61
CA GLU A 21 -13.65 1.45 -11.63
C GLU A 21 -14.05 1.86 -13.04
N LYS A 22 -13.14 1.74 -14.02
CA LYS A 22 -13.45 2.01 -15.43
C LYS A 22 -14.58 1.12 -15.96
N GLN A 23 -14.61 -0.16 -15.54
CA GLN A 23 -15.69 -1.07 -15.91
C GLN A 23 -17.02 -0.63 -15.29
N LEU A 24 -17.02 -0.29 -14.00
CA LEU A 24 -18.20 0.22 -13.31
C LEU A 24 -18.71 1.53 -13.93
N ASP A 25 -17.80 2.39 -14.39
CA ASP A 25 -18.16 3.61 -15.13
C ASP A 25 -18.81 3.30 -16.47
N ALA A 26 -18.29 2.32 -17.22
CA ALA A 26 -18.91 1.83 -18.46
C ALA A 26 -20.30 1.23 -18.21
N ASP A 27 -20.48 0.54 -17.08
CA ASP A 27 -21.76 0.00 -16.60
C ASP A 27 -22.69 1.08 -16.02
N LYS A 28 -22.31 2.36 -16.07
CA LYS A 28 -23.04 3.52 -15.50
C LYS A 28 -23.32 3.40 -14.00
N VAL A 29 -22.48 2.67 -13.27
CA VAL A 29 -22.57 2.54 -11.82
C VAL A 29 -21.96 3.80 -11.18
N PRO A 30 -22.76 4.62 -10.46
CA PRO A 30 -22.24 5.84 -9.85
C PRO A 30 -21.22 5.53 -8.74
N ALA A 31 -20.29 6.46 -8.51
CA ALA A 31 -19.20 6.33 -7.54
C ALA A 31 -19.70 5.91 -6.15
N ASP A 32 -20.80 6.50 -5.67
CA ASP A 32 -21.42 6.20 -4.37
C ASP A 32 -21.93 4.76 -4.25
N LYS A 33 -22.18 4.08 -5.36
CA LYS A 33 -22.62 2.68 -5.44
C LYS A 33 -21.46 1.72 -5.67
N ARG A 34 -20.25 2.18 -5.97
CA ARG A 34 -19.07 1.30 -6.09
C ARG A 34 -18.75 0.59 -4.77
N LYS A 35 -19.02 1.25 -3.63
CA LYS A 35 -18.85 0.66 -2.30
C LYS A 35 -19.78 -0.53 -2.00
N THR A 36 -20.80 -0.76 -2.83
CA THR A 36 -21.67 -1.95 -2.77
C THR A 36 -21.24 -3.04 -3.74
N ASP A 37 -20.36 -2.77 -4.71
CA ASP A 37 -19.78 -3.78 -5.59
C ASP A 37 -18.78 -4.65 -4.79
N PRO A 38 -19.03 -5.96 -4.59
CA PRO A 38 -18.17 -6.80 -3.77
C PRO A 38 -16.74 -6.88 -4.32
N LYS A 39 -16.59 -6.90 -5.64
CA LYS A 39 -15.29 -6.99 -6.30
C LYS A 39 -14.48 -5.71 -6.10
N TRP A 40 -15.09 -4.54 -6.26
CA TRP A 40 -14.45 -3.26 -5.97
C TRP A 40 -14.05 -3.16 -4.50
N ARG A 41 -14.91 -3.56 -3.57
CA ARG A 41 -14.59 -3.55 -2.12
C ARG A 41 -13.37 -4.40 -1.80
N SER A 42 -13.26 -5.60 -2.36
CA SER A 42 -12.09 -6.47 -2.12
C SER A 42 -10.81 -5.84 -2.66
N LEU A 43 -10.85 -5.31 -3.89
CA LEU A 43 -9.68 -4.63 -4.50
C LEU A 43 -9.26 -3.39 -3.70
N ASP A 44 -10.23 -2.63 -3.20
CA ASP A 44 -10.01 -1.47 -2.36
C ASP A 44 -9.43 -1.84 -0.98
N ALA A 45 -9.86 -2.96 -0.40
CA ALA A 45 -9.29 -3.53 0.83
C ALA A 45 -7.85 -4.03 0.62
N ASP A 46 -7.55 -4.67 -0.51
CA ASP A 46 -6.21 -5.12 -0.86
C ASP A 46 -5.24 -3.94 -0.96
N VAL A 47 -5.63 -2.87 -1.67
CA VAL A 47 -4.83 -1.63 -1.77
C VAL A 47 -4.56 -1.05 -0.38
N ARG A 48 -5.58 -0.92 0.48
CA ARG A 48 -5.39 -0.41 1.85
C ARG A 48 -4.45 -1.29 2.67
N THR A 49 -4.58 -2.61 2.55
CA THR A 49 -3.74 -3.56 3.29
C THR A 49 -2.27 -3.43 2.88
N LEU A 50 -2.00 -3.36 1.59
CA LEU A 50 -0.64 -3.19 1.08
C LEU A 50 -0.06 -1.82 1.46
N LYS A 51 -0.87 -0.75 1.46
CA LYS A 51 -0.47 0.58 1.96
C LYS A 51 -0.15 0.60 3.46
N ARG A 52 -0.85 -0.19 4.28
CA ARG A 52 -0.48 -0.35 5.69
C ARG A 52 0.84 -1.10 5.84
N ARG A 53 1.06 -2.15 5.05
CA ARG A 53 2.30 -2.92 5.07
C ARG A 53 3.52 -2.07 4.68
N ILE A 54 3.42 -1.23 3.65
CA ILE A 54 4.54 -0.35 3.28
C ILE A 54 4.86 0.66 4.39
N ASN A 55 3.84 1.19 5.08
CA ASN A 55 4.07 2.10 6.19
C ASN A 55 4.77 1.38 7.35
N ALA A 56 4.33 0.18 7.71
CA ALA A 56 4.99 -0.62 8.75
C ALA A 56 6.45 -0.94 8.40
N VAL A 57 6.75 -1.23 7.12
CA VAL A 57 8.14 -1.44 6.68
C VAL A 57 8.95 -0.16 6.84
N LYS A 58 8.42 1.00 6.45
CA LYS A 58 9.11 2.29 6.64
C LYS A 58 9.38 2.58 8.12
N GLU A 59 8.42 2.32 8.99
CA GLU A 59 8.61 2.51 10.45
C GLU A 59 9.73 1.60 11.01
N VAL A 60 9.89 0.39 10.47
CA VAL A 60 11.00 -0.49 10.85
C VAL A 60 12.32 0.04 10.29
N GLU A 61 12.37 0.43 9.02
CA GLU A 61 13.55 1.03 8.38
C GLU A 61 14.03 2.27 9.15
N GLU A 62 13.12 3.14 9.59
CA GLU A 62 13.42 4.34 10.40
C GLU A 62 13.97 3.98 11.78
N ARG A 63 13.42 2.95 12.44
CA ARG A 63 13.91 2.49 13.75
C ARG A 63 15.29 1.86 13.65
N GLU A 64 15.56 1.10 12.59
CA GLU A 64 16.87 0.50 12.34
C GLU A 64 17.90 1.58 12.05
N ALA A 65 17.58 2.57 11.21
CA ALA A 65 18.45 3.71 10.95
C ALA A 65 18.77 4.49 12.24
N ALA A 66 17.76 4.80 13.05
CA ALA A 66 17.97 5.48 14.33
C ALA A 66 18.77 4.64 15.34
N ALA A 67 18.71 3.31 15.26
CA ALA A 67 19.50 2.42 16.12
C ALA A 67 20.97 2.38 15.66
N GLU A 68 21.22 2.34 14.35
CA GLU A 68 22.57 2.41 13.79
C GLU A 68 23.23 3.76 14.11
N GLU A 69 22.54 4.89 13.95
CA GLU A 69 23.07 6.21 14.34
C GLU A 69 23.49 6.26 15.82
N ARG A 70 22.73 5.63 16.72
CA ARG A 70 23.10 5.55 18.14
C ARG A 70 24.32 4.67 18.38
N LYS A 71 24.47 3.57 17.64
CA LYS A 71 25.65 2.70 17.75
C LYS A 71 26.89 3.40 17.22
N GLU A 72 26.78 4.10 16.08
CA GLU A 72 27.88 4.88 15.52
C GLU A 72 28.28 6.01 16.47
N ALA A 73 27.33 6.72 17.06
CA ALA A 73 27.60 7.74 18.08
C ALA A 73 28.30 7.16 19.33
N ALA A 74 27.87 5.98 19.80
CA ALA A 74 28.48 5.31 20.96
C ALA A 74 29.84 4.64 20.66
N ALA A 75 30.14 4.34 19.39
CA ALA A 75 31.42 3.79 18.96
C ALA A 75 32.46 4.89 18.64
N ALA A 76 32.03 6.13 18.50
CA ALA A 76 32.88 7.31 18.27
C ALA A 76 33.29 8.02 19.59
N GLU A 77 32.82 7.54 20.74
CA GLU A 77 33.20 7.96 22.10
C GLU A 77 34.17 6.96 22.72
#